data_AF-H3B6J9-F1
#
_entry.id   AF-H3B6J9-F1
#
_cell.length_a   1.000
_cell.length_b   1.000
_cell.length_c   1.000
_cell.angle_alpha   90.00
_cell.angle_beta   90.00
_cell.angle_gamma   90.00
#
_symmetry.space_group_name_H-M   'P 1'
#
loop_
_entity.id
_entity.type
_entity.pdbx_description
1 polymer ?
#
loop_
_entity_poly.entity_id
_entity_poly.type
_entity_poly.pdbx_seq_one_letter_code
_entity_poly.pdbx_strand_id
1 'polypeptide(L)'
;MTGEKAPWKVMDAWRLASILQKGEEGPLVIDSRSFVEYNTLHVLNSVNVCCSKLMKRRLQQDKVSINELIQPVSKLKIDVEGRQEVVVYDQSTRDASSLAVDSFVSILLGKLENYFHNVCLLTG
;
A
#
# COMPACT_ATOMS: atom_id res chain seq x y z
N MET A 1 0.49 -25.38 -12.58
CA MET A 1 0.73 -25.58 -11.14
C MET A 1 0.67 -24.22 -10.49
N THR A 2 -0.50 -23.84 -9.99
CA THR A 2 -0.69 -22.57 -9.28
C THR A 2 -0.06 -22.72 -7.90
N GLY A 3 1.19 -22.27 -7.75
CA GLY A 3 1.78 -22.14 -6.42
C GLY A 3 0.89 -21.24 -5.59
N GLU A 4 0.36 -21.74 -4.48
CA GLU A 4 -0.42 -20.94 -3.55
C GLU A 4 0.44 -19.77 -3.11
N LYS A 5 0.03 -18.55 -3.49
CA LYS A 5 0.72 -17.34 -3.07
C LYS A 5 0.58 -17.26 -1.55
N ALA A 6 1.70 -17.09 -0.85
CA ALA A 6 1.69 -16.88 0.59
C ALA A 6 0.74 -15.71 0.95
N PRO A 7 0.01 -15.79 2.07
CA PRO A 7 -0.91 -14.74 2.46
C PRO A 7 -0.15 -13.42 2.66
N TRP A 8 -0.80 -12.31 2.34
CA TRP A 8 -0.23 -10.97 2.53
C TRP A 8 0.15 -10.77 4.00
N LYS A 9 1.31 -10.16 4.26
CA LYS A 9 1.66 -9.72 5.62
C LYS A 9 0.64 -8.69 6.07
N VAL A 10 0.23 -8.76 7.34
CA VAL A 10 -0.77 -7.85 7.92
C VAL A 10 -0.21 -7.05 9.08
N MET A 11 -0.81 -5.90 9.33
CA MET A 11 -0.53 -5.02 10.46
C MET A 11 -1.84 -4.51 11.06
N ASP A 12 -1.92 -4.42 12.38
CA ASP A 12 -3.05 -3.78 13.07
C ASP A 12 -2.83 -2.27 13.26
N ALA A 13 -3.93 -1.55 13.50
CA ALA A 13 -3.91 -0.10 13.68
C ALA A 13 -3.08 0.38 14.88
N TRP A 14 -3.00 -0.41 15.97
CA TRP A 14 -2.23 -0.06 17.15
C TRP A 14 -0.73 -0.09 16.88
N ARG A 15 -0.28 -1.10 16.15
CA ARG A 15 1.10 -1.23 15.69
C ARG A 15 1.46 -0.08 14.76
N LEU A 16 0.63 0.22 13.75
CA LEU A 16 0.88 1.35 12.85
C LEU A 16 1.01 2.67 13.63
N ALA A 17 0.05 2.95 14.53
CA ALA A 17 0.06 4.15 15.35
C ALA A 17 1.33 4.26 16.21
N SER A 18 1.77 3.14 16.79
CA SER A 18 3.00 3.08 17.60
C SER A 18 4.26 3.38 16.81
N ILE A 19 4.33 2.96 15.54
CA ILE A 19 5.48 3.22 14.67
C ILE A 19 5.47 4.69 14.22
N LEU A 20 4.31 5.22 13.84
CA LEU A 20 4.18 6.63 13.44
C LEU A 20 4.56 7.60 14.56
N GLN A 21 4.30 7.25 15.83
CA GLN A 21 4.62 8.10 16.98
C GLN A 21 6.12 8.15 17.31
N LYS A 22 6.94 7.21 16.85
CA LYS A 22 8.37 7.13 17.20
C LYS A 22 9.27 8.12 16.45
N GLY A 23 8.80 8.73 15.36
CA GLY A 23 9.46 9.87 14.72
C GLY A 23 10.78 9.60 13.97
N GLU A 24 11.34 8.39 14.03
CA GLU A 24 12.37 7.92 13.09
C GLU A 24 11.76 7.80 11.68
N GLU A 25 12.58 7.75 10.61
CA GLU A 25 12.12 7.65 9.21
C GLU A 25 10.98 6.62 9.07
N GLY A 26 9.75 7.12 9.13
CA GLY A 26 8.57 6.30 9.42
C GLY A 26 8.17 5.42 8.24
N PRO A 27 7.15 4.57 8.42
CA PRO A 27 6.69 3.70 7.35
C PRO A 27 6.17 4.55 6.19
N LEU A 28 6.35 4.05 4.98
CA LEU A 28 5.64 4.57 3.82
C LEU A 28 4.18 4.07 3.90
N VAL A 29 3.28 4.97 4.29
CA VAL A 29 1.85 4.65 4.37
C VAL A 29 1.18 4.97 3.03
N ILE A 30 0.46 4.01 2.46
CA ILE A 30 -0.24 4.14 1.18
C ILE A 30 -1.75 4.00 1.41
N ASP A 31 -2.49 5.06 1.10
CA ASP A 31 -3.95 5.02 1.02
C ASP A 31 -4.36 4.55 -0.38
N SER A 32 -4.98 3.38 -0.45
CA SER A 32 -5.45 2.78 -1.71
C SER A 32 -6.88 3.17 -2.10
N ARG A 33 -7.58 3.97 -1.29
CA ARG A 33 -8.97 4.37 -1.53
C ARG A 33 -9.10 5.38 -2.67
N SER A 34 -10.33 5.75 -3.01
CA SER A 34 -10.57 6.75 -4.05
C SER A 34 -10.00 8.12 -3.65
N PHE A 35 -9.75 8.96 -4.65
CA PHE A 35 -9.31 10.34 -4.43
C PHE A 35 -10.26 11.11 -3.51
N VAL A 36 -11.57 10.91 -3.63
CA VAL A 36 -12.56 11.62 -2.81
C VAL A 36 -12.46 11.20 -1.34
N GLU A 37 -12.32 9.89 -1.07
CA GLU A 37 -12.17 9.37 0.29
C GLU A 37 -10.89 9.88 0.95
N TYR A 38 -9.78 9.84 0.23
CA TYR A 38 -8.49 10.35 0.71
C TYR A 38 -8.55 11.85 1.07
N ASN A 39 -9.15 12.66 0.21
CA ASN A 39 -9.26 14.11 0.45
C ASN A 39 -10.29 14.47 1.53
N THR A 40 -11.23 13.57 1.83
CA THR A 40 -12.15 13.75 2.95
C THR A 40 -11.41 13.62 4.28
N LEU A 41 -10.61 12.56 4.42
CA LEU A 41 -9.71 12.31 5.55
C LEU A 41 -8.74 11.19 5.19
N HIS A 42 -7.55 11.21 5.75
CA HIS A 42 -6.54 10.17 5.56
C HIS A 42 -5.58 10.10 6.75
N VAL A 43 -4.86 9.00 6.87
CA VAL A 43 -3.74 8.86 7.83
C VAL A 43 -2.68 9.90 7.50
N LEU A 44 -2.21 10.64 8.51
CA LEU A 44 -1.22 11.70 8.35
C LEU A 44 0.00 11.23 7.56
N ASN A 45 0.44 12.05 6.58
CA ASN A 45 1.58 11.78 5.70
C ASN A 45 1.46 10.53 4.80
N SER A 46 0.29 9.90 4.71
CA SER A 46 0.08 8.84 3.72
C SER A 46 0.12 9.37 2.28
N VAL A 47 0.43 8.50 1.34
CA VAL A 47 0.42 8.74 -0.10
C VAL A 47 -0.81 8.09 -0.70
N ASN A 48 -1.60 8.84 -1.47
CA ASN A 48 -2.74 8.25 -2.15
C ASN A 48 -2.36 7.58 -3.47
N VAL A 49 -2.63 6.30 -3.59
CA VAL A 49 -2.60 5.57 -4.85
C VAL A 49 -4.04 5.23 -5.21
N CYS A 50 -4.71 6.19 -5.85
CA CYS A 50 -6.17 6.17 -6.01
C CYS A 50 -6.68 4.88 -6.66
N CYS A 51 -7.60 4.16 -5.98
CA CYS A 51 -8.34 3.08 -6.62
C CYS A 51 -9.24 3.62 -7.73
N SER A 52 -8.88 3.32 -8.98
CA SER A 52 -9.71 3.59 -10.15
C SER A 52 -9.55 2.48 -11.18
N LYS A 53 -10.58 2.28 -12.03
CA LYS A 53 -10.52 1.29 -13.13
C LYS A 53 -9.34 1.54 -14.08
N LEU A 54 -9.06 2.80 -14.39
CA LEU A 54 -7.94 3.17 -15.25
C LEU A 54 -6.59 2.87 -14.58
N MET A 55 -6.43 3.23 -13.30
CA MET A 55 -5.20 2.97 -12.56
C MET A 55 -4.93 1.48 -12.41
N LYS A 56 -5.97 0.70 -12.03
CA LYS A 56 -5.92 -0.77 -11.98
C LYS A 56 -5.40 -1.34 -13.30
N ARG A 57 -5.99 -0.92 -14.43
CA ARG A 57 -5.59 -1.38 -15.76
C ARG A 57 -4.14 -1.01 -16.09
N ARG A 58 -3.71 0.22 -15.80
CA ARG A 58 -2.34 0.66 -16.07
C ARG A 58 -1.32 -0.10 -15.23
N LEU A 59 -1.61 -0.35 -13.96
CA LEU A 59 -0.77 -1.18 -13.08
C LEU A 59 -0.67 -2.62 -13.60
N GLN A 60 -1.80 -3.23 -13.97
CA GLN A 60 -1.82 -4.60 -14.50
C GLN A 60 -1.04 -4.75 -15.81
N GLN A 61 -1.08 -3.73 -16.66
CA GLN A 61 -0.41 -3.72 -17.96
C GLN A 61 1.02 -3.16 -17.92
N ASP A 62 1.55 -2.88 -16.72
CA ASP A 62 2.87 -2.27 -16.52
C ASP A 62 3.07 -0.97 -17.32
N LYS A 63 1.97 -0.20 -17.49
CA LYS A 63 1.96 1.13 -18.13
C LYS A 63 2.17 2.27 -17.13
N VAL A 64 2.30 1.93 -15.86
CA VAL A 64 2.73 2.82 -14.77
C VAL A 64 3.43 1.97 -13.73
N SER A 65 4.59 2.43 -13.27
CA SER A 65 5.39 1.76 -12.24
C SER A 65 5.11 2.34 -10.85
N ILE A 66 5.49 1.59 -9.81
CA ILE A 66 5.39 2.03 -8.42
C ILE A 66 6.20 3.31 -8.18
N ASN A 67 7.40 3.43 -8.79
CA ASN A 67 8.21 4.63 -8.67
C ASN A 67 7.54 5.87 -9.23
N GLU A 68 6.95 5.77 -10.42
CA GLU A 68 6.22 6.88 -11.04
C GLU A 68 5.00 7.31 -10.22
N LEU A 69 4.40 6.39 -9.45
CA LEU A 69 3.26 6.68 -8.59
C LEU A 69 3.64 7.31 -7.26
N ILE A 70 4.72 6.84 -6.63
CA ILE A 70 5.01 7.20 -5.23
C ILE A 70 6.07 8.29 -5.13
N GLN A 71 7.13 8.28 -5.93
CA GLN A 71 8.20 9.28 -5.79
C GLN A 71 7.74 10.73 -5.92
N PRO A 72 6.85 11.11 -6.87
CA PRO A 72 6.44 12.51 -7.03
C PRO A 72 5.63 13.06 -5.86
N VAL A 73 5.02 12.18 -5.07
CA VAL A 73 4.03 12.52 -4.03
C VAL A 73 4.53 12.21 -2.61
N SER A 74 5.57 11.37 -2.49
CA SER A 74 6.20 11.08 -1.20
C SER A 74 7.00 12.29 -0.72
N LYS A 75 6.66 12.77 0.48
CA LYS A 75 7.46 13.78 1.19
C LYS A 75 8.72 13.20 1.84
N LEU A 76 8.78 11.87 1.96
CA LEU A 76 9.88 11.14 2.56
C LEU A 76 10.78 10.57 1.45
N LYS A 77 12.09 10.50 1.73
CA LYS A 77 13.01 9.75 0.88
C LYS A 77 12.59 8.28 0.92
N ILE A 78 12.26 7.74 -0.24
CA ILE A 78 11.89 6.32 -0.35
C ILE A 78 13.19 5.53 -0.30
N ASP A 79 13.32 4.68 0.72
CA ASP A 79 14.46 3.79 0.87
C ASP A 79 14.07 2.38 0.48
N VAL A 80 14.25 2.10 -0.80
CA VAL A 80 13.85 0.84 -1.45
C VAL A 80 14.83 -0.29 -1.14
N GLU A 81 16.12 0.06 -0.98
CA GLU A 81 17.18 -0.88 -0.59
C GLU A 81 17.20 -1.10 0.93
N GLY A 82 16.69 -0.15 1.70
CA GLY A 82 16.49 -0.26 3.13
C GLY A 82 15.30 -1.12 3.52
N ARG A 83 15.25 -1.46 4.81
CA ARG A 83 14.16 -2.23 5.40
C ARG A 83 12.89 -1.40 5.63
N GLN A 84 12.68 -0.32 4.84
CA GLN A 84 11.54 0.58 4.99
C GLN A 84 10.24 -0.23 4.98
N GLU A 85 9.42 -0.03 6.01
CA GLU A 85 8.13 -0.70 6.13
C GLU A 85 7.10 0.06 5.29
N VAL A 86 6.41 -0.65 4.41
CA VAL A 86 5.35 -0.14 3.54
C VAL A 86 4.03 -0.68 4.05
N VAL A 87 3.09 0.21 4.35
CA VAL A 87 1.79 -0.13 4.91
C VAL A 87 0.71 0.36 3.96
N VAL A 88 -0.04 -0.56 3.35
CA VAL A 88 -1.18 -0.24 2.49
C VAL A 88 -2.46 -0.36 3.30
N TYR A 89 -3.39 0.58 3.16
CA TYR A 89 -4.72 0.45 3.73
C TYR A 89 -5.81 0.76 2.70
N ASP A 90 -6.97 0.17 2.90
CA ASP A 90 -8.20 0.50 2.21
C ASP A 90 -9.28 0.90 3.23
N GLN A 91 -10.55 0.89 2.83
CA GLN A 91 -11.64 1.36 3.67
C GLN A 91 -12.03 0.38 4.80
N SER A 92 -11.84 -0.93 4.62
CA SER A 92 -12.46 -1.92 5.54
C SER A 92 -11.96 -3.37 5.40
N THR A 93 -10.81 -3.63 4.79
CA THR A 93 -10.30 -5.01 4.70
C THR A 93 -9.81 -5.46 6.07
N ARG A 94 -10.55 -6.41 6.65
CA ARG A 94 -10.22 -7.02 7.96
C ARG A 94 -9.41 -8.30 7.84
N ASP A 95 -9.59 -9.01 6.74
CA ASP A 95 -8.94 -10.28 6.48
C ASP A 95 -8.30 -10.25 5.09
N ALA A 96 -6.97 -10.30 5.06
CA ALA A 96 -6.21 -10.28 3.83
C ALA A 96 -6.52 -11.49 2.91
N SER A 97 -6.98 -12.61 3.47
CA SER A 97 -7.36 -13.79 2.69
C SER A 97 -8.68 -13.60 1.93
N SER A 98 -9.51 -12.64 2.36
CA SER A 98 -10.78 -12.30 1.70
C SER A 98 -10.62 -11.40 0.48
N LEU A 99 -9.42 -10.85 0.24
CA LEU A 99 -9.18 -9.98 -0.90
C LEU A 99 -9.31 -10.75 -2.22
N ALA A 100 -10.21 -10.29 -3.08
CA ALA A 100 -10.30 -10.81 -4.44
C ALA A 100 -8.95 -10.66 -5.14
N VAL A 101 -8.50 -11.72 -5.83
CA VAL A 101 -7.18 -11.77 -6.49
C VAL A 101 -7.02 -10.64 -7.51
N ASP A 102 -8.11 -10.26 -8.17
CA ASP A 102 -8.13 -9.17 -9.13
C ASP A 102 -8.50 -7.82 -8.50
N SER A 103 -8.69 -7.70 -7.19
CA SER A 103 -8.98 -6.41 -6.56
C SER A 103 -7.82 -5.42 -6.79
N PHE A 104 -8.14 -4.11 -6.76
CA PHE A 104 -7.10 -3.08 -6.88
C PHE A 104 -6.01 -3.23 -5.82
N VAL A 105 -6.40 -3.50 -4.58
CA VAL A 105 -5.50 -3.68 -3.44
C VAL A 105 -4.58 -4.89 -3.66
N SER A 106 -5.11 -6.03 -4.10
CA SER A 106 -4.30 -7.22 -4.42
C SER A 106 -3.26 -6.95 -5.51
N ILE A 107 -3.65 -6.22 -6.55
CA ILE A 107 -2.75 -5.84 -7.64
C ILE A 107 -1.67 -4.88 -7.13
N LEU A 108 -2.05 -3.87 -6.35
CA LEU A 108 -1.14 -2.89 -5.78
C LEU A 108 -0.13 -3.55 -4.84
N LEU A 109 -0.59 -4.38 -3.90
CA LEU A 109 0.27 -5.15 -3.00
C LEU A 109 1.26 -6.02 -3.79
N GLY A 110 0.80 -6.69 -4.85
CA GLY A 110 1.67 -7.50 -5.70
C GLY A 110 2.75 -6.69 -6.42
N LYS A 111 2.44 -5.46 -6.85
CA LYS A 111 3.43 -4.56 -7.46
C LYS A 111 4.41 -4.00 -6.42
N LEU A 112 3.93 -3.71 -5.22
CA LEU A 112 4.77 -3.23 -4.11
C LEU A 112 5.73 -4.31 -3.61
N GLU A 113 5.30 -5.57 -3.49
CA GLU A 113 6.18 -6.68 -3.05
C GLU A 113 7.33 -6.96 -4.02
N ASN A 114 7.16 -6.64 -5.32
CA ASN A 114 8.25 -6.72 -6.29
C ASN A 114 9.25 -5.57 -6.16
N TYR A 115 8.91 -4.53 -5.41
CA TYR A 115 9.70 -3.31 -5.28
C TYR A 115 10.28 -3.11 -3.87
N PHE A 116 9.56 -3.54 -2.83
CA PHE A 116 9.92 -3.36 -1.43
C PHE A 116 10.00 -4.70 -0.68
N HIS A 117 10.90 -4.78 0.29
CA HIS A 117 11.09 -5.99 1.10
C HIS A 117 9.99 -6.22 2.17
N ASN A 118 9.44 -5.14 2.71
CA ASN A 118 8.50 -5.18 3.84
C ASN A 118 7.19 -4.47 3.48
N VAL A 119 6.31 -5.16 2.78
CA VAL A 119 4.95 -4.68 2.48
C VAL A 119 3.95 -5.37 3.39
N CYS A 120 3.03 -4.62 3.97
CA CYS A 120 1.91 -5.17 4.74
C CYS A 120 0.60 -4.43 4.46
N LEU A 121 -0.50 -5.14 4.66
CA LEU A 121 -1.85 -4.60 4.64
C LEU A 121 -2.28 -4.24 6.06
N LEU A 122 -2.76 -3.01 6.24
CA LEU A 122 -3.43 -2.60 7.47
C LEU A 122 -4.81 -3.26 7.54
N THR A 123 -5.05 -4.06 8.56
CA THR A 123 -6.35 -4.71 8.79
C THR A 123 -7.24 -3.85 9.69
N GLY A 124 -8.49 -3.58 9.26
CA GLY A 124 -9.48 -2.79 10.02
C GLY A 124 -10.86 -2.78 9.39
#